data_AF-A0A1V4ZC41-F1
#
_entry.id   AF-A0A1V4ZC41-F1
#
_cell.length_a   1.000
_cell.length_b   1.000
_cell.length_c   1.000
_cell.angle_alpha   90.00
_cell.angle_beta   90.00
_cell.angle_gamma   90.00
#
_symmetry.space_group_name_H-M   'P 1'
#
loop_
_entity.id
_entity.type
_entity.pdbx_description
1 polymer ?
#
loop_
_entity_poly.entity_id
_entity_poly.type
_entity_poly.pdbx_seq_one_letter_code
_entity_poly.pdbx_strand_id
1 'polypeptide(L)'
;MSTETTPVATVTGLYRGTASGLELLTRETPLTQDEVRRNPVFYELELAEDAEDADLIVDIVYDNMRPQRLQDLFRGTDIPRGMRFWPDWFEIPPYREMRDVTGRRVYPRAPGIHTVRIRTARRLRSQPVRERDFSPANRGYTSPVFEIAISAEGEDDG
;
A
#
# COMPACT_ATOMS: atom_id res chain seq x y z
N MET A 1 -29.47 -0.43 12.33
CA MET A 1 -28.28 0.17 12.96
C MET A 1 -27.09 -0.60 12.45
N SER A 2 -26.26 0.01 11.63
CA SER A 2 -25.02 -0.63 11.17
C SER A 2 -24.11 -0.73 12.38
N THR A 3 -23.86 -1.93 12.87
CA THR A 3 -22.73 -2.17 13.76
C THR A 3 -21.52 -1.64 13.02
N GLU A 4 -20.91 -0.56 13.52
CA GLU A 4 -19.68 -0.03 12.92
C GLU A 4 -18.60 -1.10 13.11
N THR A 5 -18.41 -1.93 12.11
CA THR A 5 -17.41 -2.98 12.16
C THR A 5 -16.06 -2.31 12.01
N THR A 6 -15.31 -2.17 13.11
CA THR A 6 -13.95 -1.63 13.10
C THR A 6 -13.11 -2.37 12.04
N PRO A 7 -12.37 -1.66 11.18
CA PRO A 7 -11.40 -2.26 10.29
C PRO A 7 -10.50 -3.27 11.00
N VAL A 8 -10.02 -4.28 10.28
CA VAL A 8 -9.02 -5.20 10.84
C VAL A 8 -7.65 -4.53 10.96
N ALA A 9 -7.35 -3.65 10.01
CA ALA A 9 -6.13 -2.87 9.94
C ALA A 9 -6.42 -1.58 9.16
N THR A 10 -5.88 -0.46 9.62
CA THR A 10 -5.84 0.80 8.88
C THR A 10 -4.44 1.06 8.36
N VAL A 11 -4.32 1.93 7.36
CA VAL A 11 -3.02 2.37 6.84
C VAL A 11 -2.81 3.82 7.25
N THR A 12 -1.74 4.08 7.98
CA THR A 12 -1.47 5.38 8.62
C THR A 12 -0.56 6.26 7.79
N GLY A 13 0.30 5.68 6.94
CA GLY A 13 1.21 6.44 6.09
C GLY A 13 1.97 5.59 5.08
N LEU A 14 2.64 6.28 4.17
CA LEU A 14 3.61 5.71 3.23
C LEU A 14 4.99 6.23 3.56
N TYR A 15 6.02 5.39 3.38
CA TYR A 15 7.38 5.70 3.80
C TYR A 15 8.42 5.19 2.79
N ARG A 16 9.56 5.87 2.72
CA ARG A 16 10.78 5.36 2.07
C ARG A 16 11.72 4.79 3.11
N GLY A 17 12.45 3.76 2.72
CA GLY A 17 13.58 3.27 3.50
C GLY A 17 14.81 4.17 3.32
N THR A 18 15.42 4.58 4.43
CA THR A 18 16.67 5.33 4.47
C THR A 18 17.67 4.58 5.37
N ALA A 19 18.94 5.01 5.36
CA ALA A 19 19.94 4.48 6.29
C ALA A 19 19.56 4.69 7.78
N SER A 20 18.73 5.69 8.07
CA SER A 20 18.29 6.05 9.42
C SER A 20 16.93 5.44 9.81
N GLY A 21 16.31 4.65 8.94
CA GLY A 21 14.98 4.07 9.14
C GLY A 21 13.95 4.55 8.12
N LEU A 22 12.69 4.61 8.52
CA LEU A 22 11.58 5.01 7.64
C LEU A 22 11.35 6.52 7.68
N GLU A 23 11.25 7.13 6.51
CA GLU A 23 10.91 8.55 6.34
C GLU A 23 9.58 8.69 5.60
N LEU A 24 8.70 9.56 6.11
CA LEU A 24 7.36 9.75 5.55
C LEU A 24 7.43 10.27 4.11
N LEU A 25 6.72 9.60 3.22
CA LEU A 25 6.52 10.01 1.83
C LEU A 25 5.28 10.87 1.69
N THR A 26 5.49 12.06 1.15
CA THR A 26 4.45 13.00 0.78
C THR A 26 4.82 13.65 -0.55
N ARG A 27 3.99 14.60 -1.01
CA ARG A 27 4.33 15.46 -2.14
C ARG A 27 5.57 16.32 -1.90
N GLU A 28 5.87 16.67 -0.65
CA GLU A 28 6.99 17.54 -0.28
C GLU A 28 8.31 16.78 -0.12
N THR A 29 8.24 15.45 0.00
CA THR A 29 9.40 14.55 0.12
C THR A 29 9.46 13.62 -1.11
N PRO A 30 9.83 14.15 -2.29
CA PRO A 30 9.80 13.37 -3.52
C PRO A 30 10.80 12.21 -3.49
N LEU A 31 10.40 11.11 -4.14
CA LEU A 31 11.27 10.02 -4.52
C LEU A 31 12.08 10.40 -5.76
N THR A 32 13.36 10.07 -5.74
CA THR A 32 14.22 10.09 -6.92
C THR A 32 13.90 8.93 -7.86
N GLN A 33 14.26 9.07 -9.13
CA GLN A 33 14.14 7.97 -10.09
C GLN A 33 14.94 6.72 -9.69
N ASP A 34 16.07 6.88 -9.00
CA ASP A 34 16.87 5.74 -8.53
C ASP A 34 16.16 5.01 -7.38
N GLU A 35 15.60 5.75 -6.41
CA GLU A 35 14.80 5.17 -5.33
C GLU A 35 13.60 4.40 -5.88
N VAL A 36 12.85 4.98 -6.83
CA VAL A 36 11.71 4.31 -7.48
C VAL A 36 12.13 3.04 -8.21
N ARG A 37 13.36 2.99 -8.74
CA ARG A 37 13.87 1.83 -9.49
C ARG A 37 14.32 0.69 -8.58
N ARG A 38 14.91 1.01 -7.43
CA ARG A 38 15.66 0.06 -6.60
C ARG A 38 15.03 -0.25 -5.26
N ASN A 39 14.21 0.65 -4.73
CA ASN A 39 13.71 0.58 -3.37
C ASN A 39 12.19 0.36 -3.36
N PRO A 40 11.68 -0.46 -2.42
CA PRO A 40 10.26 -0.56 -2.21
C PRO A 40 9.72 0.69 -1.49
N VAL A 41 8.42 0.91 -1.60
CA VAL A 41 7.67 1.87 -0.78
C VAL A 41 7.02 1.10 0.36
N PHE A 42 7.21 1.58 1.58
CA PHE A 42 6.63 1.00 2.77
C PHE A 42 5.29 1.65 3.08
N TYR A 43 4.39 0.87 3.68
CA TYR A 43 3.16 1.36 4.29
C TYR A 43 3.07 0.83 5.71
N GLU A 44 2.60 1.67 6.62
CA GLU A 44 2.42 1.29 8.02
C GLU A 44 0.97 0.83 8.24
N LEU A 45 0.83 -0.36 8.81
CA LEU A 45 -0.44 -0.92 9.27
C LEU A 45 -0.62 -0.63 10.75
N GLU A 46 -1.75 -0.03 11.13
CA GLU A 46 -2.25 -0.05 12.50
C GLU A 46 -3.33 -1.14 12.61
N LEU A 47 -3.06 -2.15 13.44
CA LEU A 47 -3.87 -3.35 13.60
C LEU A 47 -4.88 -3.14 14.73
N ALA A 48 -6.12 -3.57 14.51
CA ALA A 48 -7.15 -3.46 15.53
C ALA A 48 -6.83 -4.38 16.73
N GLU A 49 -7.03 -3.87 17.95
CA GLU A 49 -6.71 -4.57 19.20
C GLU A 49 -7.50 -5.89 19.35
N ASP A 50 -8.70 -5.97 18.79
CA ASP A 50 -9.53 -7.18 18.80
C ASP A 50 -9.24 -8.13 17.61
N ALA A 51 -8.24 -7.80 16.78
CA ALA A 51 -7.84 -8.53 15.59
C ALA A 51 -6.41 -9.10 15.68
N GLU A 52 -5.95 -9.39 16.90
CA GLU A 52 -4.60 -9.88 17.17
C GLU A 52 -4.26 -11.20 16.45
N ASP A 53 -5.25 -12.01 16.08
CA ASP A 53 -5.09 -13.29 15.36
C ASP A 53 -5.57 -13.27 13.91
N ALA A 54 -5.96 -12.10 13.39
CA ALA A 54 -6.50 -12.00 12.04
C ALA A 54 -5.37 -11.94 10.99
N ASP A 55 -5.42 -12.88 10.04
CA ASP A 55 -4.69 -12.78 8.78
C ASP A 55 -5.28 -11.70 7.88
N LEU A 56 -4.46 -11.05 7.06
CA LEU A 56 -4.84 -9.91 6.24
C LEU A 56 -4.72 -10.21 4.75
N ILE A 57 -5.66 -9.63 4.00
CA ILE A 57 -5.52 -9.42 2.55
C ILE A 57 -5.27 -7.95 2.28
N VAL A 58 -4.32 -7.64 1.39
CA VAL A 58 -3.94 -6.26 1.03
C VAL A 58 -3.89 -6.05 -0.47
N ASP A 59 -4.66 -5.10 -1.00
CA ASP A 59 -4.58 -4.64 -2.38
C ASP A 59 -4.05 -3.20 -2.43
N ILE A 60 -3.27 -2.88 -3.46
CA ILE A 60 -2.85 -1.53 -3.78
C ILE A 60 -3.52 -1.01 -5.06
N VAL A 61 -4.00 0.22 -5.03
CA VAL A 61 -4.44 0.97 -6.21
C VAL A 61 -3.45 2.09 -6.42
N TYR A 62 -2.62 1.96 -7.45
CA TYR A 62 -1.64 2.96 -7.85
C TYR A 62 -2.18 3.72 -9.06
N ASP A 63 -2.26 5.04 -8.97
CA ASP A 63 -2.96 5.90 -9.90
C ASP A 63 -4.37 5.37 -10.24
N ASN A 64 -4.74 5.41 -11.51
CA ASN A 64 -6.00 4.85 -12.00
C ASN A 64 -5.84 3.40 -12.49
N MET A 65 -4.78 2.70 -12.09
CA MET A 65 -4.59 1.30 -12.46
C MET A 65 -5.58 0.38 -11.74
N ARG A 66 -5.77 -0.81 -12.28
CA ARG A 66 -6.52 -1.86 -11.59
C ARG A 66 -5.83 -2.17 -10.24
N PRO A 67 -6.61 -2.48 -9.19
CA PRO A 67 -6.05 -2.94 -7.93
C PRO A 67 -5.09 -4.11 -8.16
N GLN A 68 -3.88 -3.96 -7.64
CA GLN A 68 -2.86 -4.98 -7.66
C GLN A 68 -2.87 -5.69 -6.32
N ARG A 69 -2.85 -7.01 -6.38
CA ARG A 69 -2.81 -7.84 -5.20
C ARG A 69 -1.40 -7.86 -4.62
N LEU A 70 -1.28 -7.51 -3.35
CA LEU A 70 -0.10 -7.81 -2.54
C LEU A 70 -0.25 -9.18 -1.88
N GLN A 71 0.88 -9.68 -1.35
CA GLN A 71 0.92 -10.91 -0.57
C GLN A 71 -0.08 -10.84 0.59
N ASP A 72 -0.73 -11.97 0.87
CA ASP A 72 -1.56 -12.10 2.08
C ASP A 72 -0.63 -12.13 3.30
N LEU A 73 -0.95 -11.39 4.35
CA LEU A 73 -0.12 -11.32 5.56
C LEU A 73 -0.69 -12.23 6.63
N PHE A 74 0.06 -13.26 7.00
CA PHE A 74 -0.36 -14.23 8.01
C PHE A 74 0.16 -13.86 9.39
N ARG A 75 -0.73 -13.88 10.38
CA ARG A 75 -0.38 -13.55 11.75
C ARG A 75 0.47 -14.66 12.37
N GLY A 76 1.53 -14.26 13.04
CA GLY A 76 2.54 -15.14 13.64
C GLY A 76 3.61 -15.62 12.67
N THR A 77 3.46 -15.35 11.37
CA THR A 77 4.45 -15.68 10.32
C THR A 77 5.01 -14.41 9.71
N ASP A 78 4.17 -13.62 9.05
CA ASP A 78 4.56 -12.37 8.39
C ASP A 78 4.44 -11.18 9.35
N ILE A 79 3.40 -11.19 10.20
CA ILE A 79 3.18 -10.16 11.23
C ILE A 79 3.31 -10.81 12.61
N PRO A 80 4.25 -10.39 13.47
CA PRO A 80 4.33 -10.90 14.84
C PRO A 80 3.03 -10.70 15.63
N ARG A 81 2.77 -11.61 16.57
CA ARG A 81 1.63 -11.51 17.50
C ARG A 81 1.86 -10.38 18.51
N GLY A 82 0.77 -9.74 18.94
CA GLY A 82 0.82 -8.63 19.92
C GLY A 82 1.38 -7.32 19.38
N MET A 83 1.72 -7.23 18.10
CA MET A 83 2.12 -5.97 17.47
C MET A 83 0.88 -5.17 17.05
N ARG A 84 0.84 -3.90 17.47
CA ARG A 84 -0.16 -2.93 17.03
C ARG A 84 0.21 -2.27 15.71
N PHE A 85 1.50 -1.99 15.49
CA PHE A 85 2.01 -1.36 14.28
C PHE A 85 2.93 -2.31 13.53
N TRP A 86 2.77 -2.39 12.22
CA TRP A 86 3.60 -3.25 11.37
C TRP A 86 3.88 -2.60 10.01
N PRO A 87 5.15 -2.43 9.61
CA PRO A 87 5.47 -2.00 8.26
C PRO A 87 5.41 -3.19 7.29
N ASP A 88 4.77 -2.99 6.14
CA ASP A 88 4.90 -3.86 4.98
C ASP A 88 5.18 -2.99 3.73
N TRP A 89 5.34 -3.58 2.56
CA TRP A 89 5.87 -2.87 1.39
C TRP A 89 5.27 -3.31 0.06
N PHE A 90 5.47 -2.45 -0.94
CA PHE A 90 5.19 -2.75 -2.34
C PHE A 90 6.23 -2.09 -3.26
N GLU A 91 6.35 -2.59 -4.48
CA GLU A 91 7.13 -1.95 -5.53
C GLU A 91 6.26 -1.10 -6.44
N ILE A 92 6.71 0.11 -6.76
CA ILE A 92 6.07 0.91 -7.82
C ILE A 92 6.17 0.13 -9.13
N PRO A 93 5.07 -0.07 -9.88
CA PRO A 93 5.09 -0.93 -11.06
C PRO A 93 6.16 -0.52 -12.09
N PRO A 94 6.79 -1.46 -12.80
CA PRO A 94 7.98 -1.18 -13.62
C PRO A 94 7.69 -0.24 -14.80
N TYR A 95 8.77 0.33 -15.37
CA TYR A 95 8.79 1.11 -16.62
C TYR A 95 8.45 0.23 -17.84
N ARG A 96 7.23 -0.26 -17.91
CA ARG A 96 6.64 -0.89 -19.09
C ARG A 96 5.34 -0.17 -19.41
N GLU A 97 4.96 -0.14 -20.69
CA GLU A 97 3.66 0.41 -21.09
C GLU A 97 2.56 -0.35 -20.35
N MET A 98 1.92 0.32 -19.40
CA MET A 98 0.77 -0.18 -18.68
C MET A 98 -0.47 0.61 -19.12
N ARG A 99 -1.64 -0.02 -18.96
CA ARG A 99 -2.92 0.63 -19.26
C ARG A 99 -3.75 0.73 -17.99
N ASP A 100 -4.32 1.91 -17.77
CA ASP A 100 -5.26 2.13 -16.68
C ASP A 100 -6.61 1.45 -16.95
N VAL A 101 -7.57 1.62 -16.03
CA VAL A 101 -8.93 1.03 -16.16
C VAL A 101 -9.70 1.53 -17.38
N THR A 102 -9.31 2.66 -17.98
CA THR A 102 -9.92 3.25 -19.18
C THR A 102 -9.19 2.85 -20.47
N GLY A 103 -8.07 2.14 -20.35
CA GLY A 103 -7.22 1.74 -21.47
C GLY A 103 -6.15 2.76 -21.85
N ARG A 104 -6.02 3.88 -21.11
CA ARG A 104 -5.00 4.91 -21.35
C ARG A 104 -3.63 4.43 -20.88
N ARG A 105 -2.60 4.75 -21.67
CA ARG A 105 -1.20 4.50 -21.31
C ARG A 105 -0.83 5.26 -20.04
N VAL A 106 -0.23 4.55 -19.09
CA VAL A 106 0.32 5.09 -17.85
C VAL A 106 1.77 4.66 -17.69
N TYR A 107 2.57 5.53 -17.08
CA TYR A 107 4.00 5.31 -16.79
C TYR A 107 4.20 5.46 -15.28
N PRO A 108 4.08 4.36 -14.50
CA PRO A 108 3.98 4.44 -13.04
C PRO A 108 5.21 5.03 -12.34
N ARG A 109 6.36 5.01 -12.99
CA ARG A 109 7.64 5.52 -12.44
C ARG A 109 8.05 6.87 -13.02
N ALA A 110 7.26 7.44 -13.94
CA ALA A 110 7.60 8.71 -14.57
C ALA A 110 7.64 9.85 -13.54
N PRO A 111 8.39 10.94 -13.78
CA PRO A 111 8.33 12.12 -12.94
C PRO A 111 6.91 12.69 -12.86
N GLY A 112 6.49 13.11 -11.67
CA GLY A 112 5.16 13.66 -11.43
C GLY A 112 4.56 13.29 -10.08
N ILE A 113 3.29 13.67 -9.88
CA ILE A 113 2.51 13.28 -8.71
C ILE A 113 1.77 11.99 -9.04
N HIS A 114 1.93 11.00 -8.17
CA HIS A 114 1.23 9.74 -8.22
C HIS A 114 0.33 9.58 -7.01
N THR A 115 -0.74 8.83 -7.19
CA THR A 115 -1.72 8.55 -6.14
C THR A 115 -1.67 7.10 -5.74
N VAL A 116 -1.78 6.84 -4.44
CA VAL A 116 -1.79 5.49 -3.89
C VAL A 116 -2.95 5.35 -2.92
N ARG A 117 -3.71 4.27 -3.06
CA ARG A 117 -4.65 3.79 -2.06
C ARG A 117 -4.35 2.35 -1.72
N ILE A 118 -4.48 2.01 -0.45
CA ILE A 118 -4.30 0.64 0.03
C ILE A 118 -5.62 0.18 0.63
N ARG A 119 -5.99 -1.05 0.29
CA ARG A 119 -7.17 -1.72 0.82
C ARG A 119 -6.73 -2.90 1.66
N THR A 120 -7.27 -2.99 2.86
CA THR A 120 -7.00 -4.06 3.81
C THR A 120 -8.31 -4.72 4.18
N ALA A 121 -8.32 -6.02 4.44
CA ALA A 121 -9.47 -6.73 5.01
C ALA A 121 -9.01 -8.04 5.66
N ARG A 122 -9.93 -8.69 6.38
CA ARG A 122 -9.64 -10.02 6.93
C ARG A 122 -9.52 -11.03 5.82
N ARG A 123 -8.52 -11.89 5.91
CA ARG A 123 -8.45 -13.07 5.07
C ARG A 123 -9.44 -14.13 5.56
N LEU A 124 -10.44 -14.45 4.75
CA LEU A 124 -11.38 -15.51 5.06
C LEU A 124 -10.85 -16.86 4.58
N ARG A 125 -10.92 -17.90 5.44
CA ARG A 125 -10.51 -19.27 5.08
C ARG A 125 -11.35 -19.86 3.94
N SER A 126 -12.58 -19.38 3.77
CA SER A 126 -13.54 -19.84 2.76
C SER A 126 -13.37 -19.19 1.39
N GLN A 127 -12.52 -18.16 1.26
CA GLN A 127 -12.36 -17.45 -0.01
C GLN A 127 -11.41 -18.22 -0.94
N PRO A 128 -11.82 -18.57 -2.18
CA PRO A 128 -10.86 -18.95 -3.19
C PRO A 128 -9.91 -17.77 -3.40
N VAL A 129 -8.63 -18.05 -3.59
CA VAL A 129 -7.53 -17.07 -3.73
C VAL A 129 -7.88 -15.90 -4.69
N ARG A 130 -8.79 -16.08 -5.65
CA ARG A 130 -9.20 -15.06 -6.63
C ARG A 130 -10.25 -14.06 -6.14
N GLU A 131 -11.09 -14.40 -5.17
CA GLU A 131 -12.19 -13.54 -4.73
C GLU A 131 -11.87 -12.93 -3.38
N ARG A 132 -11.42 -11.67 -3.39
CA ARG A 132 -11.07 -10.90 -2.18
C ARG A 132 -12.21 -9.98 -1.81
N ASP A 133 -12.67 -10.06 -0.56
CA ASP A 133 -13.73 -9.21 -0.01
C ASP A 133 -13.15 -8.09 0.85
N PHE A 134 -13.24 -6.86 0.37
CA PHE A 134 -12.84 -5.65 1.11
C PHE A 134 -14.04 -4.88 1.67
N SER A 135 -15.21 -5.51 1.77
CA SER A 135 -16.40 -4.87 2.32
C SER A 135 -16.25 -4.59 3.82
N PRO A 136 -16.97 -3.58 4.35
CA PRO A 136 -17.04 -3.35 5.80
C PRO A 136 -17.50 -4.58 6.59
N ALA A 137 -18.34 -5.45 6.00
CA ALA A 137 -18.78 -6.69 6.63
C ALA A 137 -17.61 -7.66 6.89
N ASN A 138 -16.59 -7.66 6.03
CA ASN A 138 -15.34 -8.41 6.22
C ASN A 138 -14.25 -7.58 6.93
N ARG A 139 -14.64 -6.53 7.68
CA ARG A 139 -13.73 -5.60 8.35
C ARG A 139 -12.75 -4.93 7.38
N GLY A 140 -13.22 -4.69 6.16
CA GLY A 140 -12.46 -4.04 5.12
C GLY A 140 -12.28 -2.54 5.33
N TYR A 141 -11.15 -2.04 4.87
CA TYR A 141 -10.78 -0.63 4.91
C TYR A 141 -10.12 -0.23 3.60
N THR A 142 -10.32 1.03 3.20
CA THR A 142 -9.63 1.66 2.10
C THR A 142 -9.03 2.96 2.62
N SER A 143 -7.72 3.11 2.45
CA SER A 143 -7.00 4.30 2.91
C SER A 143 -7.51 5.57 2.23
N PRO A 144 -7.23 6.75 2.83
CA PRO A 144 -7.18 7.99 2.09
C PRO A 144 -6.29 7.87 0.85
N VAL A 145 -6.45 8.80 -0.09
CA VAL A 145 -5.47 8.92 -1.18
C VAL A 145 -4.18 9.48 -0.59
N PHE A 146 -3.10 8.73 -0.72
CA PHE A 146 -1.76 9.25 -0.51
C PHE A 146 -1.23 9.80 -1.82
N GLU A 147 -0.65 11.00 -1.77
CA GLU A 147 0.05 11.60 -2.89
C GLU A 147 1.55 11.45 -2.66
N ILE A 148 2.25 10.82 -3.61
CA ILE A 148 3.71 10.75 -3.64
C ILE A 148 4.21 11.51 -4.85
N ALA A 149 5.33 12.21 -4.71
CA ALA A 149 6.00 12.86 -5.83
C ALA A 149 7.19 12.02 -6.29
N ILE A 150 7.40 11.94 -7.59
CA ILE A 150 8.62 11.41 -8.21
C ILE A 150 9.31 12.57 -8.93
N SER A 151 10.57 12.84 -8.59
CA SER A 151 11.34 13.91 -9.23
C SER A 151 11.75 13.54 -10.66
N ALA A 152 11.97 14.56 -11.48
CA ALA A 152 12.68 14.39 -12.74
C ALA A 152 14.15 14.06 -12.46
N GLU A 153 14.80 13.30 -13.34
CA GLU A 153 16.26 13.14 -13.28
C GLU A 153 16.91 14.52 -13.59
N GLY A 154 17.60 15.08 -12.58
CA GLY A 154 18.21 16.43 -12.55
C GLY A 154 17.34 17.40 -11.74
N GLU A 155 17.75 17.93 -10.58
CA GLU A 155 19.06 18.50 -10.22
C GLU A 155 19.74 17.74 -9.06
N ASP A 156 20.84 17.02 -9.35
CA ASP A 156 21.98 17.04 -8.43
C ASP A 156 22.53 18.46 -8.53
N ASP A 157 22.21 19.31 -7.55
CA ASP A 157 22.99 20.51 -7.30
C ASP A 157 24.38 20.07 -6.81
N GLY A 158 25.37 20.15 -7.71
CA GLY A 158 26.78 20.50 -7.45
C GLY A 158 27.53 19.76 -6.35
#